data_AF-A0A1Y3QG56-F1
#
_entry.id   AF-A0A1Y3QG56-F1
#
_cell.length_a   1.000
_cell.length_b   1.000
_cell.length_c   1.000
_cell.angle_alpha   90.00
_cell.angle_beta   90.00
_cell.angle_gamma   90.00
#
_symmetry.space_group_name_H-M   'P 1'
#
loop_
_entity.id
_entity.type
_entity.pdbx_description
1 polymer ?
#
loop_
_entity_poly.entity_id
_entity_poly.type
_entity_poly.pdbx_seq_one_letter_code
_entity_poly.pdbx_strand_id
1 'polypeptide(L)'
;MVPSIIPYGLSYAQGWWYPVGSPASAGWSSVGSRIDQTSLFARYVLNSKPYQQFVRTAATGIVNFLRSAQGMQEAARKLMQQQDSPFQARTARSSDGGKVTAEAKAGAAPGTYSVKVNALAASQKNSGAWLAGTSPSWAPG
;
A
#
# COMPACT_ATOMS: atom_id res chain seq x y z
N MET A 1 33.43 -11.58 -23.05
CA MET A 1 33.83 -10.18 -23.35
C MET A 1 32.61 -9.31 -23.13
N VAL A 2 32.64 -8.49 -22.08
CA VAL A 2 31.53 -7.60 -21.69
C VAL A 2 31.96 -6.19 -22.05
N PRO A 3 31.25 -5.43 -22.89
CA PRO A 3 31.48 -4.01 -22.98
C PRO A 3 30.67 -3.30 -21.89
N SER A 4 31.43 -2.74 -20.94
CA SER A 4 31.00 -1.72 -20.01
C SER A 4 30.88 -0.39 -20.75
N ILE A 5 29.72 0.26 -20.71
CA ILE A 5 29.54 1.65 -21.12
C ILE A 5 28.62 2.34 -20.10
N ILE A 6 29.21 3.26 -19.33
CA ILE A 6 28.54 4.21 -18.43
C ILE A 6 28.13 5.45 -19.26
N PRO A 7 27.04 6.15 -18.93
CA PRO A 7 26.17 6.78 -19.91
C PRO A 7 26.46 8.27 -20.12
N TYR A 8 26.17 8.76 -21.33
CA TYR A 8 25.97 10.19 -21.60
C TYR A 8 24.47 10.44 -21.74
N GLY A 9 23.97 11.39 -20.95
CA GLY A 9 22.54 11.65 -20.82
C GLY A 9 21.90 12.33 -22.03
N LEU A 10 20.56 12.29 -22.05
CA LEU A 10 19.75 13.27 -22.74
C LEU A 10 18.44 13.49 -21.97
N SER A 11 18.26 14.78 -21.70
CA SER A 11 17.25 15.43 -20.87
C SER A 11 15.94 15.63 -21.63
N TYR A 12 14.82 15.14 -21.10
CA TYR A 12 13.51 15.82 -21.22
C TYR A 12 12.48 15.20 -20.26
N ALA A 13 12.24 15.87 -19.14
CA ALA A 13 10.93 15.92 -18.48
C ALA A 13 11.03 16.93 -17.34
N GLN A 14 10.58 18.15 -17.60
CA GLN A 14 10.42 19.17 -16.58
C GLN A 14 9.27 18.79 -15.65
N GLY A 15 9.62 18.23 -14.49
CA GLY A 15 8.75 18.21 -13.33
C GLY A 15 9.30 19.23 -12.33
N TRP A 16 8.57 20.33 -12.10
CA TRP A 16 8.90 21.32 -11.08
C TRP A 16 8.79 20.68 -9.69
N TRP A 17 9.88 20.06 -9.24
CA TRP A 17 10.07 19.75 -7.84
C TRP A 17 10.49 21.04 -7.15
N TYR A 18 9.60 21.67 -6.41
CA TYR A 18 10.02 22.60 -5.37
C TYR A 18 10.60 21.73 -4.24
N PRO A 19 11.91 21.81 -3.93
CA PRO A 19 12.33 21.37 -2.61
C PRO A 19 11.57 22.28 -1.64
N VAL A 20 10.74 21.69 -0.77
CA VAL A 20 10.34 22.36 0.45
C VAL A 20 11.65 22.58 1.20
N GLY A 21 12.23 23.75 1.00
CA GLY A 21 13.43 24.15 1.70
C GLY A 21 13.18 23.96 3.18
N SER A 22 14.10 23.26 3.85
CA SER A 22 14.26 23.38 5.29
C SER A 22 14.09 24.86 5.64
N PRO A 23 13.26 25.23 6.62
CA PRO A 23 13.14 26.62 7.02
C PRO A 23 14.56 27.07 7.32
N ALA A 24 15.07 28.00 6.51
CA ALA A 24 16.36 28.60 6.73
C ALA A 24 16.39 28.98 8.21
N SER A 25 17.33 28.41 8.95
CA SER A 25 17.69 28.87 10.27
C SER A 25 18.08 30.34 10.09
N ALA A 26 17.09 31.22 10.24
CA ALA A 26 17.26 32.66 10.17
C ALA A 26 18.29 32.97 11.25
N GLY A 27 19.52 33.26 10.81
CA GLY A 27 20.59 33.68 11.68
C GLY A 27 20.14 34.96 12.35
N TRP A 28 19.95 34.91 13.67
CA TRP A 28 19.74 36.10 14.48
C TRP A 28 21.11 36.74 14.65
N SER A 29 21.50 37.58 13.69
CA SER A 29 22.63 38.49 13.88
C SER A 29 22.27 39.46 14.99
N SER A 30 23.03 39.38 16.09
CA SER A 30 22.93 40.23 17.27
C SER A 30 23.01 41.71 16.90
N VAL A 31 21.91 42.44 17.09
CA VAL A 31 21.90 43.91 17.12
C VAL A 31 21.89 44.33 18.58
N GLY A 32 22.97 44.98 19.01
CA GLY A 32 23.13 45.50 20.35
C GLY A 32 22.08 46.55 20.73
N SER A 33 21.72 46.51 22.01
CA SER A 33 21.32 47.66 22.82
C SER A 33 20.18 48.55 22.33
N ARG A 34 18.97 47.99 22.14
CA ARG A 34 17.68 48.70 22.31
C ARG A 34 16.60 47.76 22.88
N ILE A 35 16.71 47.47 24.17
CA ILE A 35 15.59 47.01 25.00
C ILE A 35 14.76 48.29 25.25
N ASP A 36 13.47 48.47 24.93
CA ASP A 36 12.36 47.72 25.52
C ASP A 36 10.96 48.09 24.94
N GLN A 37 10.84 48.41 23.65
CA GLN A 37 9.53 48.75 23.05
C GLN A 37 9.05 47.71 22.03
N THR A 38 9.93 47.16 21.21
CA THR A 38 9.60 46.07 20.28
C THR A 38 9.17 44.79 21.01
N SER A 39 9.71 44.52 22.21
CA SER A 39 9.38 43.35 23.06
C SER A 39 7.95 43.42 23.63
N LEU A 40 7.50 44.61 24.03
CA LEU A 40 6.19 44.83 24.65
C LEU A 40 5.08 44.88 23.62
N PHE A 41 5.27 45.56 22.48
CA PHE A 41 4.32 45.50 21.36
C PHE A 41 4.25 44.10 20.77
N ALA A 42 5.39 43.42 20.62
CA ALA A 42 5.40 42.01 20.23
C ALA A 42 4.62 41.17 21.26
N ARG A 43 4.90 41.27 22.57
CA ARG A 43 4.13 40.55 23.60
C ARG A 43 2.64 40.90 23.59
N TYR A 44 2.26 42.16 23.40
CA TYR A 44 0.86 42.59 23.42
C TYR A 44 0.09 42.12 22.18
N VAL A 45 0.72 42.21 21.01
CA VAL A 45 0.16 41.73 19.73
C VAL A 45 0.15 40.19 19.70
N LEU A 46 1.24 39.53 20.11
CA LEU A 46 1.34 38.06 20.22
C LEU A 46 0.37 37.48 21.25
N ASN A 47 0.08 38.22 22.33
CA ASN A 47 -0.84 37.79 23.39
C ASN A 47 -2.26 38.36 23.20
N SER A 48 -2.52 39.00 22.06
CA SER A 48 -3.87 39.44 21.69
C SER A 48 -4.71 38.23 21.28
N LYS A 49 -5.97 38.20 21.74
CA LYS A 49 -6.96 37.18 21.33
C LYS A 49 -7.03 36.97 19.80
N PRO A 50 -7.08 38.00 18.93
CA PRO A 50 -7.14 37.79 17.48
C PRO A 50 -5.88 37.14 16.91
N TYR A 51 -4.69 37.50 17.39
CA TYR A 51 -3.45 36.88 16.93
C TYR A 51 -3.34 35.42 17.38
N GLN A 52 -3.69 35.12 18.64
CA GLN A 52 -3.73 33.73 19.11
C GLN A 52 -4.71 32.88 18.30
N GLN A 53 -5.86 33.45 17.93
CA GLN A 53 -6.83 32.77 17.06
C GLN A 53 -6.26 32.53 15.67
N PHE A 54 -5.59 33.53 15.07
CA PHE A 54 -4.89 33.36 13.80
C PHE A 54 -3.84 32.24 13.85
N VAL A 55 -2.98 32.23 14.87
CA VAL A 55 -1.95 31.18 15.04
C VAL A 55 -2.58 29.81 15.25
N ARG A 56 -3.66 29.70 16.03
CA ARG A 56 -4.40 28.44 16.20
C ARG A 56 -4.99 27.96 14.88
N THR A 57 -5.64 28.85 14.13
CA THR A 57 -6.22 28.53 12.81
C THR A 57 -5.13 28.10 11.82
N ALA A 58 -4.01 28.81 11.78
CA ALA A 58 -2.87 28.46 10.93
C ALA A 58 -2.27 27.09 11.33
N ALA A 59 -2.08 26.84 12.63
CA ALA A 59 -1.59 25.57 13.14
C ALA A 59 -2.55 24.41 12.79
N THR A 60 -3.87 24.60 12.96
CA THR A 60 -4.87 23.62 12.52
C THR A 60 -4.81 23.37 11.02
N GLY A 61 -4.67 24.43 10.21
CA GLY A 61 -4.51 24.32 8.76
C GLY A 61 -3.28 23.50 8.36
N ILE A 62 -2.13 23.75 9.01
CA ILE A 62 -0.88 23.02 8.78
C ILE A 62 -1.04 21.54 9.18
N VAL A 63 -1.64 21.25 10.34
CA VAL A 63 -1.86 19.86 10.78
C VAL A 63 -2.78 19.11 9.81
N ASN A 64 -3.86 19.74 9.35
CA ASN A 64 -4.77 19.14 8.39
C ASN A 64 -4.08 18.88 7.05
N PHE A 65 -3.27 19.84 6.58
CA PHE A 65 -2.46 19.69 5.37
C PHE A 65 -1.47 18.53 5.51
N LEU A 66 -0.70 18.47 6.60
CA LEU A 66 0.29 17.39 6.82
C LEU A 66 -0.38 16.01 6.86
N ARG A 67 -1.54 15.89 7.51
CA ARG A 67 -2.32 14.65 7.51
C ARG A 67 -2.80 14.27 6.11
N SER A 68 -3.26 15.24 5.33
CA SER A 68 -3.68 15.02 3.95
C SER A 68 -2.50 14.59 3.07
N ALA A 69 -1.34 15.24 3.21
CA ALA A 69 -0.12 14.89 2.51
C ALA A 69 0.37 13.47 2.84
N GLN A 70 0.31 13.08 4.12
CA GLN A 70 0.60 11.71 4.55
C GLN A 70 -0.35 10.69 3.89
N GLY A 71 -1.65 10.97 3.91
CA GLY A 71 -2.64 10.10 3.25
C GLY A 71 -2.42 9.96 1.74
N MET A 72 -2.07 11.06 1.06
CA MET A 72 -1.72 11.04 -0.36
C MET A 72 -0.45 10.22 -0.62
N GLN A 73 0.58 10.37 0.21
CA GLN A 73 1.81 9.61 0.08
C GLN A 73 1.56 8.10 0.25
N GLU A 74 0.73 7.71 1.21
CA GLU A 74 0.34 6.31 1.41
C GLU A 74 -0.45 5.75 0.23
N ALA A 75 -1.42 6.51 -0.28
CA ALA A 75 -2.20 6.12 -1.46
C ALA A 75 -1.31 5.95 -2.70
N ALA A 76 -0.40 6.91 -2.94
CA ALA A 76 0.57 6.83 -4.03
C ALA A 76 1.49 5.61 -3.87
N ARG A 77 1.97 5.31 -2.66
CA ARG A 77 2.77 4.12 -2.38
C ARG A 77 2.01 2.83 -2.68
N LYS A 78 0.73 2.73 -2.30
CA LYS A 78 -0.10 1.56 -2.63
C LYS A 78 -0.28 1.40 -4.14
N LEU A 79 -0.46 2.50 -4.86
CA LEU A 79 -0.61 2.48 -6.32
C LEU A 79 0.68 2.08 -7.05
N MET A 80 1.85 2.46 -6.50
CA MET A 80 3.16 2.21 -7.11
C MET A 80 3.74 0.81 -6.83
N GLN A 81 3.17 0.04 -5.89
CA GLN A 81 3.65 -1.31 -5.60
C GLN A 81 3.40 -2.24 -6.81
N GLN A 82 4.48 -2.78 -7.37
CA GLN A 82 4.44 -3.60 -8.59
C GLN A 82 3.91 -5.03 -8.34
N GLN A 83 4.07 -5.57 -7.13
CA GLN A 83 3.72 -6.95 -6.81
C GLN A 83 2.20 -7.22 -6.81
N ASP A 84 1.39 -6.21 -6.48
CA ASP A 84 -0.07 -6.24 -6.53
C ASP A 84 -0.61 -5.02 -7.28
N SER A 85 -0.01 -4.73 -8.44
CA SER A 85 -0.42 -3.57 -9.23
C SER A 85 -1.90 -3.70 -9.62
N PRO A 86 -2.77 -2.74 -9.27
CA PRO A 86 -4.18 -2.80 -9.65
C PRO A 86 -4.37 -2.79 -11.17
N PHE A 87 -3.37 -2.32 -11.92
CA PHE A 87 -3.37 -2.29 -13.38
C PHE A 87 -3.15 -3.67 -14.02
N GLN A 88 -2.57 -4.61 -13.27
CA GLN A 88 -2.37 -5.98 -13.73
C GLN A 88 -3.41 -6.95 -13.17
N ALA A 89 -4.23 -6.52 -12.21
CA ALA A 89 -5.27 -7.34 -11.61
C ALA A 89 -6.22 -7.89 -12.69
N ARG A 90 -6.53 -9.18 -12.58
CA ARG A 90 -7.47 -9.88 -13.47
C ARG A 90 -8.57 -10.52 -12.65
N THR A 91 -9.76 -10.58 -13.23
CA THR A 91 -10.89 -11.30 -12.66
C THR A 91 -11.31 -12.40 -13.63
N ALA A 92 -11.66 -13.56 -13.09
CA ALA A 92 -12.25 -14.64 -13.85
C ALA A 92 -13.72 -14.77 -13.48
N ARG A 93 -14.57 -14.96 -14.49
CA ARG A 93 -16.01 -15.17 -14.30
C ARG A 93 -16.41 -16.45 -15.01
N SER A 94 -17.03 -17.35 -14.26
CA SER A 94 -17.60 -18.58 -14.80
C SER A 94 -19.08 -18.38 -15.13
N SER A 95 -19.54 -19.03 -16.20
CA SER A 95 -20.96 -19.11 -16.54
C SER A 95 -21.75 -20.03 -15.60
N ASP A 96 -21.06 -20.95 -14.90
CA ASP A 96 -21.65 -21.87 -13.92
C ASP A 96 -20.79 -21.88 -12.64
N GLY A 97 -20.85 -20.78 -11.90
CA GLY A 97 -20.04 -20.55 -10.69
C GLY A 97 -20.31 -21.52 -9.53
N GLY A 98 -21.44 -22.26 -9.57
CA GLY A 98 -21.72 -23.32 -8.60
C GLY A 98 -20.96 -24.62 -8.87
N LYS A 99 -20.48 -24.82 -10.10
CA LYS A 99 -19.76 -26.05 -10.50
C LYS A 99 -18.29 -25.82 -10.82
N VAL A 100 -17.96 -24.67 -11.41
CA VAL A 100 -16.59 -24.32 -11.80
C VAL A 100 -16.31 -22.89 -11.39
N THR A 101 -15.30 -22.72 -10.54
CA THR A 101 -14.72 -21.43 -10.19
C THR A 101 -13.34 -21.31 -10.83
N ALA A 102 -12.92 -20.07 -11.04
CA ALA A 102 -11.59 -19.78 -11.55
C ALA A 102 -11.08 -18.49 -10.89
N GLU A 103 -9.78 -18.42 -10.69
CA GLU A 103 -9.08 -17.23 -10.23
C GLU A 103 -8.02 -16.87 -11.27
N ALA A 104 -7.91 -15.58 -11.58
CA ALA A 104 -6.92 -15.08 -12.52
C ALA A 104 -5.81 -14.34 -11.76
N LYS A 105 -4.57 -14.78 -11.95
CA LYS A 105 -3.41 -14.07 -11.39
C LYS A 105 -3.20 -12.73 -12.12
N ALA A 106 -2.49 -11.82 -11.44
CA ALA A 106 -2.04 -10.58 -12.05
C ALA A 106 -1.29 -10.85 -13.36
N GLY A 107 -1.62 -10.10 -14.41
CA GLY A 107 -1.01 -10.24 -15.73
C GLY A 107 -1.50 -11.44 -16.55
N ALA A 108 -2.46 -12.24 -16.08
CA ALA A 108 -3.04 -13.31 -16.89
C ALA A 108 -3.63 -12.77 -18.21
N ALA A 109 -3.51 -13.55 -19.28
CA ALA A 109 -4.01 -13.17 -20.59
C ALA A 109 -5.55 -13.03 -20.56
N PRO A 110 -6.12 -11.94 -21.09
CA PRO A 110 -7.56 -11.79 -21.17
C PRO A 110 -8.11 -12.73 -22.26
N GLY A 111 -9.26 -13.35 -21.99
CA GLY A 111 -9.90 -14.23 -22.95
C GLY A 111 -11.13 -14.92 -22.40
N THR A 112 -11.81 -15.64 -23.29
CA THR A 112 -12.90 -16.54 -22.95
C THR A 112 -12.45 -17.97 -23.24
N TYR A 113 -12.65 -18.85 -22.27
CA TYR A 113 -12.19 -20.24 -22.34
C TYR A 113 -13.39 -21.17 -22.18
N SER A 114 -13.57 -22.09 -23.14
CA SER A 114 -14.59 -23.13 -23.05
C SER A 114 -14.05 -24.29 -22.21
N VAL A 115 -14.75 -24.60 -21.12
CA VAL A 115 -14.36 -25.66 -20.18
C VAL A 115 -15.45 -26.73 -20.15
N LYS A 116 -15.06 -28.00 -20.33
CA LYS A 116 -15.95 -29.16 -20.17
C LYS A 116 -15.36 -30.12 -19.15
N VAL A 117 -16.09 -30.37 -18.06
CA VAL A 117 -15.69 -31.31 -17.01
C VAL A 117 -16.43 -32.63 -17.22
N ASN A 118 -15.69 -33.71 -17.45
CA ASN A 118 -16.27 -35.05 -17.65
C ASN A 118 -16.31 -35.87 -16.36
N ALA A 119 -15.31 -35.69 -15.49
CA ALA A 119 -15.19 -36.38 -14.21
C ALA A 119 -14.40 -35.51 -13.23
N LEU A 120 -14.61 -35.75 -11.93
CA LEU A 120 -13.84 -35.12 -10.86
C LEU A 120 -12.74 -36.06 -10.38
N ALA A 121 -11.58 -35.49 -10.04
CA ALA A 121 -10.54 -36.25 -9.37
C ALA A 121 -11.07 -36.73 -8.00
N ALA A 122 -10.93 -38.03 -7.73
CA ALA A 122 -11.36 -38.64 -6.48
C ALA A 122 -10.15 -39.25 -5.76
N SER A 123 -10.08 -39.09 -4.45
CA SER A 123 -9.12 -39.81 -3.62
C SER A 123 -9.59 -41.24 -3.38
N GLN A 124 -8.67 -42.20 -3.40
CA GLN A 124 -8.97 -43.57 -3.00
C GLN A 124 -9.30 -43.63 -1.51
N LYS A 125 -10.38 -44.36 -1.17
CA LYS A 125 -10.70 -44.74 0.20
C LYS A 125 -10.66 -46.26 0.32
N ASN A 126 -9.79 -46.77 1.19
CA ASN A 126 -9.75 -48.19 1.52
C ASN A 126 -10.48 -48.40 2.85
N SER A 127 -11.58 -49.17 2.82
CA SER A 127 -12.21 -49.72 4.01
C SER A 127 -11.79 -51.19 4.09
N GLY A 128 -10.88 -51.53 5.01
CA GLY A 128 -10.33 -52.87 5.13
C GLY A 128 -11.39 -53.97 5.21
N ALA A 129 -11.03 -55.18 4.78
CA ALA A 129 -11.90 -56.34 4.86
C ALA A 129 -11.92 -56.91 6.28
N TRP A 130 -13.11 -57.14 6.84
CA TRP A 130 -13.27 -57.86 8.09
C TRP A 130 -12.87 -59.32 7.88
N LEU A 131 -11.92 -59.81 8.69
CA LEU A 131 -11.59 -61.23 8.76
C LEU A 131 -12.71 -61.90 9.58
N ALA A 132 -13.66 -62.54 8.89
CA ALA A 132 -14.62 -63.43 9.55
C ALA A 132 -13.83 -64.62 10.13
N GLY A 133 -13.79 -64.71 11.46
CA GLY A 133 -13.18 -65.85 12.14
C GLY A 133 -13.89 -67.13 11.73
N THR A 134 -13.24 -67.95 10.91
CA THR A 134 -13.63 -69.35 10.76
C THR A 134 -13.36 -70.02 12.10
N SER A 135 -14.40 -70.27 12.89
CA SER A 135 -14.31 -71.14 14.06
C SER A 135 -13.77 -72.50 13.60
N PRO A 136 -12.69 -73.03 14.21
CA PRO A 136 -12.19 -74.34 13.85
C PRO A 136 -13.25 -75.40 14.18
N SER A 137 -13.72 -76.12 13.16
CA SER A 137 -14.64 -77.24 13.29
C SER A 137 -13.90 -78.50 13.76
N TRP A 138 -13.32 -78.45 14.95
CA TRP A 138 -12.86 -79.66 15.66
C TRP A 138 -13.18 -79.49 17.15
N ALA A 139 -14.44 -79.69 17.51
CA ALA A 139 -14.80 -80.07 18.87
C ALA A 139 -15.09 -81.58 18.83
N PRO A 140 -14.36 -82.43 19.57
CA PRO A 140 -14.73 -83.84 19.72
C PRO A 140 -15.99 -83.94 20.60
N GLY A 141 -16.88 -84.86 20.23
CA GLY A 141 -18.08 -85.22 20.99
C GLY A 141 -17.80 -86.02 22.25
#